data_AF-A0A7Y2SM01-F1
#
_entry.id   AF-A0A7Y2SM01-F1
#
_cell.length_a   1.000
_cell.length_b   1.000
_cell.length_c   1.000
_cell.angle_alpha   90.00
_cell.angle_beta   90.00
_cell.angle_gamma   90.00
#
_symmetry.space_group_name_H-M   'P 1'
#
loop_
_entity.id
_entity.type
_entity.pdbx_description
1 polymer ?
#
loop_
_entity_poly.entity_id
_entity_poly.type
_entity_poly.pdbx_seq_one_letter_code
_entity_poly.pdbx_strand_id
1 'polypeptide(L)'
;MQSSSARKSSSAKADEERAIGYWKANIQLIGILLAIWAFVSFGLGYLLAGPLGGVNIGGVPFPFWMVQQGAIIVFVIEIFVYAVLMDGIDKKFDVHE
;
A
#
# COMPACT_ATOMS: atom_id res chain seq x y z
N MET A 1 23.23 -0.70 42.01
CA MET A 1 23.44 -1.50 40.78
C MET A 1 22.20 -2.25 40.28
N GLN A 2 21.21 -2.63 41.10
CA GLN A 2 20.00 -3.33 40.60
C GLN A 2 18.97 -2.43 39.87
N SER A 3 18.94 -1.13 40.16
CA SER A 3 17.97 -0.19 39.55
C SER A 3 18.18 0.07 38.05
N SER A 4 19.42 -0.07 37.53
CA SER A 4 19.72 0.13 36.10
C SER A 4 19.33 -1.05 35.21
N SER A 5 19.28 -2.27 35.74
CA SER A 5 18.90 -3.48 34.99
C SER A 5 17.40 -3.50 34.69
N ALA A 6 16.58 -3.09 35.67
CA ALA A 6 15.12 -3.04 35.54
C ALA A 6 14.64 -1.95 34.56
N ARG A 7 15.33 -0.80 34.49
CA ARG A 7 15.01 0.23 33.47
C ARG A 7 15.37 -0.21 32.06
N LYS A 8 16.50 -0.90 31.88
CA LYS A 8 16.95 -1.37 30.57
C LYS A 8 16.02 -2.46 30.01
N SER A 9 15.52 -3.36 30.85
CA SER A 9 14.54 -4.36 30.43
C SER A 9 13.16 -3.77 30.15
N SER A 10 12.77 -2.72 30.88
CA SER A 10 11.51 -1.98 30.62
C SER A 10 11.56 -1.18 29.33
N SER A 11 12.68 -0.51 29.00
CA SER A 11 12.79 0.24 27.74
C SER A 11 12.87 -0.71 26.54
N ALA A 12 13.68 -1.77 26.62
CA ALA A 12 13.82 -2.75 25.54
C ALA A 12 12.48 -3.41 25.18
N LYS A 13 11.63 -3.70 26.16
CA LYS A 13 10.27 -4.23 25.91
C LYS A 13 9.35 -3.21 25.24
N ALA A 14 9.42 -1.94 25.64
CA ALA A 14 8.62 -0.89 25.01
C ALA A 14 9.07 -0.63 23.55
N ASP A 15 10.37 -0.69 23.28
CA ASP A 15 10.93 -0.55 21.93
C ASP A 15 10.51 -1.74 21.04
N GLU A 16 10.52 -2.96 21.58
CA GLU A 16 10.06 -4.17 20.91
C GLU A 16 8.55 -4.11 20.59
N GLU A 17 7.72 -3.67 21.53
CA GLU A 17 6.28 -3.47 21.31
C GLU A 17 5.99 -2.41 20.22
N ARG A 18 6.77 -1.33 20.17
CA ARG A 18 6.67 -0.29 19.13
C ARG A 18 7.08 -0.83 17.75
N ALA A 19 8.17 -1.58 17.67
CA ALA A 19 8.63 -2.21 16.43
C ALA A 19 7.61 -3.21 15.87
N ILE A 20 6.99 -4.02 16.72
CA ILE A 20 5.92 -4.95 16.34
C ILE A 20 4.69 -4.20 15.83
N GLY A 21 4.31 -3.10 16.49
CA GLY A 21 3.20 -2.24 16.06
C GLY A 21 3.41 -1.63 14.67
N TYR A 22 4.62 -1.13 14.42
CA TYR A 22 5.02 -0.57 13.13
C TYR A 22 5.01 -1.62 12.01
N TRP A 23 5.60 -2.79 12.27
CA TRP A 23 5.65 -3.89 11.32
C TRP A 23 4.25 -4.34 10.89
N LYS A 24 3.34 -4.50 11.88
CA LYS A 24 1.96 -4.90 11.61
C LYS A 24 1.22 -3.84 10.79
N ALA A 25 1.44 -2.56 11.07
CA ALA A 25 0.83 -1.46 10.33
C ALA A 25 1.32 -1.43 8.86
N ASN A 26 2.62 -1.62 8.64
CA ASN A 26 3.18 -1.68 7.28
C ASN A 26 2.67 -2.89 6.49
N ILE A 27 2.59 -4.08 7.10
CA ILE A 27 1.98 -5.26 6.46
C ILE A 27 0.51 -5.03 6.14
N GLN A 28 -0.25 -4.42 7.05
CA GLN A 28 -1.65 -4.10 6.81
C GLN A 28 -1.80 -3.10 5.64
N LEU A 29 -0.88 -2.14 5.53
CA LEU A 29 -0.85 -1.20 4.43
C LEU A 29 -0.58 -1.91 3.10
N ILE A 30 0.46 -2.73 3.03
CA ILE A 30 0.80 -3.54 1.85
C ILE A 30 -0.38 -4.45 1.47
N GLY A 31 -1.05 -5.06 2.45
CA GLY A 31 -2.23 -5.89 2.21
C GLY A 31 -3.40 -5.12 1.60
N ILE A 32 -3.65 -3.88 2.05
CA ILE A 32 -4.67 -2.99 1.47
C ILE A 32 -4.29 -2.60 0.04
N LEU A 33 -3.02 -2.25 -0.20
CA LEU A 33 -2.55 -1.93 -1.55
C LEU A 33 -2.75 -3.11 -2.50
N LEU A 34 -2.33 -4.32 -2.12
CA LEU A 34 -2.52 -5.52 -2.94
C LEU A 34 -4.00 -5.83 -3.22
N ALA A 35 -4.88 -5.55 -2.26
CA ALA A 35 -6.32 -5.70 -2.46
C ALA A 35 -6.88 -4.67 -3.46
N ILE A 36 -6.44 -3.40 -3.38
CA ILE A 36 -6.79 -2.35 -4.34
C ILE A 36 -6.25 -2.71 -5.72
N TRP A 37 -4.98 -3.13 -5.81
CA TRP A 37 -4.33 -3.56 -7.03
C TRP A 37 -5.13 -4.65 -7.75
N ALA A 38 -5.52 -5.69 -7.01
CA ALA A 38 -6.32 -6.79 -7.52
C ALA A 38 -7.70 -6.28 -7.95
N PHE A 39 -8.38 -5.49 -7.10
CA PHE A 39 -9.70 -4.97 -7.41
C PHE A 39 -9.70 -4.09 -8.66
N VAL A 40 -8.68 -3.26 -8.86
CA VAL A 40 -8.57 -2.42 -10.06
C VAL A 40 -8.23 -3.27 -11.29
N SER A 41 -7.26 -4.18 -11.18
CA SER A 41 -6.86 -5.04 -12.32
C SER A 41 -7.99 -5.93 -12.81
N PHE A 42 -8.78 -6.53 -11.89
CA PHE A 42 -9.92 -7.38 -12.23
C PHE A 42 -11.22 -6.60 -12.46
N GLY A 43 -11.46 -5.54 -11.70
CA GLY A 43 -12.70 -4.76 -11.71
C GLY A 43 -12.81 -3.78 -12.86
N LEU A 44 -11.74 -3.03 -13.19
CA LEU A 44 -11.77 -2.12 -14.35
C LEU A 44 -11.79 -2.90 -15.66
N GLY A 45 -11.03 -4.00 -15.76
CA GLY A 45 -11.02 -4.85 -16.95
C GLY A 45 -12.38 -5.48 -17.26
N TYR A 46 -13.11 -5.92 -16.23
CA TYR A 46 -14.41 -6.56 -16.39
C TYR A 46 -15.56 -5.57 -16.67
N LEU A 47 -15.60 -4.41 -15.99
CA LEU A 47 -16.68 -3.42 -16.16
C LEU A 47 -16.55 -2.58 -17.44
N LEU A 48 -15.32 -2.28 -17.89
CA LEU A 48 -15.10 -1.48 -19.11
C LEU A 48 -15.21 -2.33 -20.40
N ALA A 49 -15.20 -3.66 -20.30
CA ALA A 49 -15.32 -4.54 -21.46
C ALA A 49 -16.69 -4.45 -22.16
N GLY A 50 -17.76 -4.11 -21.43
CA GLY A 50 -19.12 -4.00 -21.98
C GLY A 50 -19.33 -2.76 -22.86
N PRO A 51 -19.16 -1.52 -22.35
CA PRO A 51 -19.54 -0.31 -23.09
C PRO A 51 -18.52 0.12 -24.16
N LEU A 52 -17.24 -0.27 -24.04
CA LEU A 52 -16.14 0.26 -24.86
C LEU A 52 -15.63 -0.71 -25.94
N GLY A 53 -16.28 -1.85 -26.13
CA GLY A 53 -15.91 -2.84 -27.16
C GLY A 53 -15.95 -2.32 -28.60
N GLY A 54 -16.61 -1.19 -28.85
CA GLY A 54 -16.67 -0.54 -30.16
C GLY A 54 -15.58 0.53 -30.42
N VAL A 55 -14.84 0.95 -29.40
CA VAL A 55 -13.87 2.06 -29.52
C VAL A 55 -12.47 1.46 -29.65
N ASN A 56 -11.87 1.65 -30.82
CA ASN A 56 -10.48 1.25 -31.09
C ASN A 56 -9.59 2.49 -31.06
N ILE A 57 -8.52 2.45 -30.28
CA ILE A 57 -7.47 3.48 -30.33
C ILE A 57 -6.32 2.89 -31.15
N GLY A 58 -6.02 3.50 -32.29
CA GLY A 58 -4.89 3.10 -33.13
C GLY A 58 -4.97 1.66 -33.70
N GLY A 59 -6.17 1.10 -33.83
CA GLY A 59 -6.40 -0.26 -34.35
C GLY A 59 -6.42 -1.37 -33.27
N VAL A 60 -6.30 -1.02 -31.99
CA VAL A 60 -6.37 -1.95 -30.86
C VAL A 60 -7.61 -1.63 -30.00
N PRO A 61 -8.35 -2.64 -29.49
CA PRO A 61 -9.50 -2.38 -28.64
C PRO A 61 -9.12 -1.55 -27.42
N PHE A 62 -9.89 -0.51 -27.11
CA PHE A 62 -9.67 0.34 -25.94
C PHE A 62 -9.55 -0.45 -24.63
N PRO A 63 -10.37 -1.49 -24.37
CA PRO A 63 -10.20 -2.33 -23.17
C PRO A 63 -8.82 -2.99 -23.10
N PHE A 64 -8.24 -3.39 -24.24
CA PHE A 64 -6.92 -4.00 -24.29
C PHE A 64 -5.81 -2.98 -23.96
N TRP A 65 -5.90 -1.76 -24.49
CA TRP A 65 -4.97 -0.67 -24.15
C TRP A 65 -5.04 -0.30 -22.66
N MET A 66 -6.25 -0.25 -22.10
CA MET A 66 -6.49 0.05 -20.69
C MET A 66 -5.96 -1.03 -19.75
N VAL A 67 -6.00 -2.31 -20.12
CA VAL A 67 -5.39 -3.37 -19.30
C VAL A 67 -3.85 -3.23 -19.27
N GLN A 68 -3.24 -2.94 -20.42
CA GLN A 68 -1.77 -2.84 -20.54
C GLN A 68 -1.19 -1.57 -19.89
N GLN A 69 -1.75 -0.40 -20.18
CA GLN A 69 -1.29 0.90 -19.66
C GLN A 69 -1.95 1.26 -18.33
N GLY A 70 -3.12 0.70 -18.03
CA GLY A 70 -3.77 0.88 -16.74
C GLY A 70 -2.97 0.24 -15.61
N ALA A 71 -2.33 -0.92 -15.84
CA ALA A 71 -1.50 -1.56 -14.82
C ALA A 71 -0.36 -0.65 -14.32
N ILE A 72 0.32 0.06 -15.23
CA ILE A 72 1.41 0.96 -14.84
C ILE A 72 0.90 2.22 -14.14
N ILE A 73 -0.25 2.78 -14.57
CA ILE A 73 -0.87 3.94 -13.90
C ILE A 73 -1.30 3.58 -12.48
N VAL A 74 -1.94 2.43 -12.31
CA VAL A 74 -2.39 1.93 -10.99
C VAL A 74 -1.21 1.70 -10.07
N PHE A 75 -0.13 1.09 -10.58
CA PHE A 75 1.09 0.87 -9.83
C PHE A 75 1.72 2.18 -9.33
N VAL A 76 1.77 3.23 -10.16
CA VAL A 76 2.29 4.55 -9.76
C VAL A 76 1.40 5.21 -8.71
N ILE A 77 0.07 5.12 -8.86
CA ILE A 77 -0.89 5.64 -7.87
C ILE A 77 -0.70 4.92 -6.53
N GLU A 78 -0.51 3.61 -6.54
CA GLU A 78 -0.25 2.83 -5.33
C GLU A 78 1.02 3.27 -4.60
N ILE A 79 2.11 3.56 -5.32
CA ILE A 79 3.33 4.08 -4.70
C ILE A 79 3.06 5.44 -4.02
N PHE A 80 2.31 6.33 -4.65
CA PHE A 80 1.94 7.61 -4.04
C PHE A 80 1.05 7.45 -2.82
N VAL A 81 0.03 6.59 -2.89
CA VAL A 81 -0.87 6.28 -1.78
C VAL A 81 -0.10 5.66 -0.62
N TYR A 82 0.82 4.74 -0.91
CA TYR A 82 1.74 4.16 0.07
C TYR A 82 2.54 5.25 0.78
N ALA A 83 3.20 6.14 0.02
CA ALA A 83 4.04 7.20 0.59
C ALA A 83 3.23 8.12 1.50
N VAL A 84 2.06 8.59 1.06
CA VAL A 84 1.20 9.48 1.84
C VAL A 84 0.64 8.80 3.10
N LEU A 85 0.31 7.51 3.02
CA LEU A 85 -0.18 6.76 4.18
C LEU A 85 0.95 6.43 5.15
N MET A 86 2.17 6.14 4.66
CA MET A 86 3.34 5.93 5.51
C MET A 86 3.70 7.18 6.29
N ASP A 87 3.62 8.37 5.69
CA ASP A 87 3.79 9.63 6.43
C ASP A 87 2.80 9.75 7.61
N GLY A 88 1.60 9.19 7.47
CA GLY A 88 0.60 9.11 8.55
C GLY A 88 0.92 8.08 9.63
N ILE A 89 1.56 6.95 9.26
CA ILE A 89 2.04 5.93 10.21
C ILE A 89 3.25 6.47 10.96
N ASP A 90 4.22 7.07 10.28
CA ASP A 90 5.42 7.67 10.88
C ASP A 90 5.03 8.75 11.90
N LYS A 91 4.05 9.62 11.57
CA LYS A 91 3.49 10.60 12.53
C LYS A 91 2.80 9.97 13.74
N LYS A 92 2.19 8.80 13.60
CA LYS A 92 1.49 8.10 14.70
C LYS A 92 2.45 7.40 15.65
N PHE A 93 3.57 6.90 15.12
CA PHE A 93 4.55 6.17 15.93
C PHE A 93 5.67 7.07 16.47
N ASP A 94 5.68 8.36 16.09
CA ASP A 94 6.64 9.37 16.54
C ASP A 94 8.07 8.84 16.43
N VAL A 95 8.40 8.30 15.26
CA VAL A 95 9.79 7.94 14.91
C VAL A 95 10.52 9.23 14.55
N HIS A 96 10.45 10.21 15.45
CA HIS A 96 11.46 11.23 15.59
C HIS A 96 12.36 10.72 16.70
N GLU A 97 13.54 10.25 16.31
CA GLU A 97 14.65 10.07 17.24
C GLU A 97 14.90 11.35 18.06
#